data_AF-K6TU47-F1
#
_entry.id   AF-K6TU47-F1
#
_cell.length_a   1.000
_cell.length_b   1.000
_cell.length_c   1.000
_cell.angle_alpha   90.00
_cell.angle_beta   90.00
_cell.angle_gamma   90.00
#
_symmetry.space_group_name_H-M   'P 1'
#
loop_
_entity.id
_entity.type
_entity.pdbx_description
1 polymer ?
#
loop_
_entity_poly.entity_id
_entity_poly.type
_entity_poly.pdbx_seq_one_letter_code
_entity_poly.pdbx_strand_id
1 'polypeptide(L)'
;MEELSMTEYLDGKGITIIGQNFSYDKNIQKRDITSQIELIVEVHKILVGCNFAGLNRIKSTIGKEVESYKVQIKKLQRHYDYIISKPCTDDIEKIILSNGKIMLRKAKKALNYIYENDYYGVIKRSMNREEICIGKVDKNNLRKIEGKIQIGTIKGMAYNLVEEDLYNYIKKLQRKEFDIDEEELIKIFVRGSHLSFNSFDYLKGLCSYPKDFLKTWERYRDRKRDDNLEIRSTLSECKLKNKDNKKEKTIEEILLELKKSLKYESKSFII
;
A
#
# COMPACT_ATOMS: atom_id res chain seq x y z
N MET A 1 -18.41 -8.35 32.10
CA MET A 1 -18.70 -7.61 30.86
C MET A 1 -18.71 -8.64 29.75
N GLU A 2 -19.84 -8.85 29.09
CA GLU A 2 -19.88 -9.67 27.87
C GLU A 2 -18.97 -9.02 26.83
N GLU A 3 -18.06 -9.81 26.28
CA GLU A 3 -17.16 -9.38 25.22
C GLU A 3 -17.97 -9.24 23.93
N LEU A 4 -18.46 -8.02 23.65
CA LEU A 4 -19.11 -7.71 22.38
C LEU A 4 -18.17 -8.11 21.24
N SER A 5 -18.71 -8.87 20.28
CA SER A 5 -17.97 -9.15 19.06
C SER A 5 -17.63 -7.83 18.35
N MET A 6 -16.50 -7.78 17.65
CA MET A 6 -16.09 -6.57 16.91
C MET A 6 -17.18 -6.03 15.98
N THR A 7 -17.99 -6.93 15.42
CA THR A 7 -19.13 -6.61 14.57
C THR A 7 -20.23 -5.87 15.33
N GLU A 8 -20.59 -6.31 16.52
CA GLU A 8 -21.60 -5.64 17.35
C GLU A 8 -21.10 -4.29 17.88
N TYR A 9 -19.82 -4.24 18.28
CA TYR A 9 -19.20 -2.98 18.71
C TYR A 9 -19.22 -1.93 17.59
N LEU A 10 -18.86 -2.31 16.36
CA LEU A 10 -18.87 -1.41 15.22
C LEU A 10 -20.30 -1.02 14.81
N ASP A 11 -21.26 -1.93 14.91
CA ASP A 11 -22.67 -1.63 14.62
C ASP A 11 -23.22 -0.60 15.62
N GLY A 12 -22.90 -0.73 16.91
CA GLY A 12 -23.20 0.28 17.94
C GLY A 12 -22.53 1.64 17.72
N LYS A 13 -21.50 1.71 16.86
CA LYS A 13 -20.84 2.96 16.41
C LYS A 13 -21.36 3.45 15.05
N GLY A 14 -22.40 2.82 14.50
CA GLY A 14 -23.01 3.18 13.22
C GLY A 14 -22.31 2.61 11.98
N ILE A 15 -21.47 1.58 12.15
CA ILE A 15 -20.74 0.91 11.07
C ILE A 15 -21.20 -0.54 10.95
N THR A 16 -21.91 -0.87 9.87
CA THR A 16 -22.36 -2.25 9.63
C THR A 16 -21.34 -3.03 8.81
N ILE A 17 -20.96 -4.23 9.28
CA ILE A 17 -20.08 -5.16 8.57
C ILE A 17 -20.92 -6.14 7.75
N ILE A 18 -20.72 -6.16 6.43
CA ILE A 18 -21.54 -6.97 5.51
C ILE A 18 -20.98 -8.38 5.27
N GLY A 19 -19.66 -8.56 5.42
CA GLY A 19 -18.97 -9.85 5.23
C GLY A 19 -18.51 -10.13 3.79
N GLN A 20 -18.90 -9.30 2.82
CA GLN A 20 -18.52 -9.44 1.41
C GLN A 20 -18.29 -8.09 0.72
N ASN A 21 -17.52 -8.11 -0.37
CA ASN A 21 -17.26 -6.92 -1.17
C ASN A 21 -18.50 -6.49 -2.00
N PHE A 22 -18.54 -5.22 -2.42
CA PHE A 22 -19.66 -4.60 -3.13
C PHE A 22 -19.40 -4.48 -4.63
N SER A 23 -20.41 -4.72 -5.45
CA SER A 23 -20.40 -4.22 -6.82
C SER A 23 -20.44 -2.68 -6.81
N TYR A 24 -19.74 -2.06 -7.76
CA TYR A 24 -19.73 -0.61 -7.91
C TYR A 24 -19.47 -0.23 -9.37
N ASP A 25 -19.92 0.96 -9.76
CA ASP A 25 -19.66 1.53 -11.08
C ASP A 25 -18.16 1.84 -11.23
N LYS A 26 -17.57 1.36 -12.33
CA LYS A 26 -16.17 1.58 -12.67
C LYS A 26 -15.94 2.97 -13.26
N ASN A 27 -16.99 3.64 -13.74
CA ASN A 27 -16.94 5.01 -14.26
C ASN A 27 -16.91 6.01 -13.10
N ILE A 28 -15.73 6.15 -12.48
CA ILE A 28 -15.49 7.04 -11.35
C ILE A 28 -15.15 8.44 -11.87
N GLN A 29 -15.87 9.45 -11.39
CA GLN A 29 -15.57 10.85 -11.64
C GLN A 29 -14.76 11.46 -10.50
N LYS A 30 -14.17 12.65 -10.69
CA LYS A 30 -13.39 13.35 -9.66
C LYS A 30 -14.18 13.59 -8.35
N ARG A 31 -15.48 13.91 -8.48
CA ARG A 31 -16.38 14.05 -7.31
C ARG A 31 -16.49 12.76 -6.50
N ASP A 32 -16.50 11.60 -7.15
CA ASP A 32 -16.57 10.30 -6.49
C ASP A 32 -15.30 10.00 -5.68
N ILE A 33 -14.14 10.45 -6.16
CA ILE A 33 -12.87 10.31 -5.46
C ILE A 33 -12.88 11.17 -4.19
N THR A 34 -13.34 12.42 -4.31
CA THR A 34 -13.41 13.36 -3.18
C THR A 34 -14.38 12.85 -2.11
N SER A 35 -15.59 12.45 -2.49
CA SER A 35 -16.57 11.89 -1.56
C SER A 35 -16.09 10.58 -0.92
N GLN A 36 -15.28 9.78 -1.62
CA GLN A 36 -14.67 8.60 -1.00
C GLN A 36 -13.65 8.99 0.07
N ILE A 37 -12.83 10.02 -0.16
CA ILE A 37 -11.88 10.52 0.85
C ILE A 37 -12.62 11.06 2.06
N GLU A 38 -13.69 11.84 1.85
CA GLU A 38 -14.55 12.33 2.95
C GLU A 38 -15.13 11.18 3.76
N LEU A 39 -15.60 10.11 3.10
CA LEU A 39 -16.07 8.91 3.79
C LEU A 39 -14.96 8.22 4.59
N ILE A 40 -13.74 8.12 4.05
CA ILE A 40 -12.59 7.58 4.79
C ILE A 40 -12.35 8.36 6.07
N VAL A 41 -12.31 9.70 5.97
CA VAL A 41 -12.15 10.61 7.11
C VAL A 41 -13.26 10.39 8.14
N GLU A 42 -14.51 10.30 7.69
CA GLU A 42 -15.67 10.05 8.56
C GLU A 42 -15.49 8.75 9.34
N VAL A 43 -15.13 7.65 8.68
CA VAL A 43 -14.92 6.37 9.35
C VAL A 43 -13.74 6.41 10.33
N HIS A 44 -12.62 7.03 9.95
CA HIS A 44 -11.48 7.17 10.86
C HIS A 44 -11.84 7.94 12.14
N LYS A 45 -12.65 8.99 12.05
CA LYS A 45 -13.14 9.73 13.23
C LYS A 45 -13.98 8.85 14.17
N ILE A 46 -14.76 7.91 13.61
CA ILE A 46 -15.53 6.95 14.41
C ILE A 46 -14.61 5.90 15.06
N LEU A 47 -13.55 5.48 14.36
CA LEU A 47 -12.66 4.39 14.78
C LEU A 47 -11.54 4.83 15.75
N VAL A 48 -11.16 6.10 15.79
CA VAL A 48 -10.13 6.60 16.72
C VAL A 48 -10.49 6.26 18.18
N GLY A 49 -9.51 5.76 18.93
CA GLY A 49 -9.72 5.32 20.32
C GLY A 49 -10.51 4.03 20.49
N CYS A 50 -10.85 3.33 19.39
CA CYS A 50 -11.45 2.01 19.51
C CYS A 50 -10.39 0.99 19.91
N ASN A 51 -10.56 0.45 21.11
CA ASN A 51 -9.67 -0.57 21.64
C ASN A 51 -10.26 -1.97 21.46
N PHE A 52 -9.62 -2.75 20.60
CA PHE A 52 -9.94 -4.15 20.31
C PHE A 52 -8.89 -5.09 20.93
N ALA A 53 -8.10 -4.60 21.90
CA ALA A 53 -7.15 -5.43 22.64
C ALA A 53 -7.90 -6.58 23.34
N GLY A 54 -7.45 -7.81 23.11
CA GLY A 54 -8.15 -9.04 23.51
C GLY A 54 -8.77 -9.77 22.32
N LEU A 55 -9.20 -9.06 21.28
CA LEU A 55 -9.66 -9.67 20.05
C LEU A 55 -8.46 -10.03 19.17
N ASN A 56 -8.12 -11.32 19.09
CA ASN A 56 -6.99 -11.91 18.36
C ASN A 56 -6.87 -11.57 16.84
N ARG A 57 -7.70 -10.66 16.31
CA ARG A 57 -7.84 -10.38 14.88
C ARG A 57 -7.17 -9.09 14.40
N ILE A 58 -7.09 -8.03 15.21
CA ILE A 58 -6.50 -6.76 14.78
C ILE A 58 -5.07 -6.64 15.32
N LYS A 59 -4.10 -6.59 14.39
CA LYS A 59 -2.67 -6.45 14.72
C LYS A 59 -2.21 -5.02 14.43
N SER A 60 -1.15 -4.60 15.12
CA SER A 60 -0.42 -3.40 14.71
C SER A 60 0.47 -3.67 13.50
N THR A 61 0.39 -2.77 12.53
CA THR A 61 1.26 -2.75 11.34
C THR A 61 2.04 -1.45 11.19
N ILE A 62 2.01 -0.60 12.22
CA ILE A 62 2.73 0.67 12.28
C ILE A 62 4.19 0.50 11.83
N GLY A 63 4.59 1.35 10.89
CA GLY A 63 5.95 1.46 10.37
C GLY A 63 6.44 0.31 9.48
N LYS A 64 5.75 -0.83 9.41
CA LYS A 64 6.20 -1.99 8.62
C LYS A 64 6.43 -1.66 7.15
N GLU A 65 5.57 -0.85 6.56
CA GLU A 65 5.66 -0.44 5.16
C GLU A 65 6.94 0.36 4.89
N VAL A 66 7.15 1.46 5.61
CA VAL A 66 8.33 2.33 5.45
C VAL A 66 9.63 1.60 5.77
N GLU A 67 9.66 0.79 6.83
CA GLU A 67 10.86 0.02 7.17
C GLU A 67 11.21 -1.03 6.11
N SER A 68 10.20 -1.59 5.43
CA SER A 68 10.43 -2.51 4.31
C SER A 68 11.17 -1.85 3.14
N TYR A 69 11.02 -0.53 2.96
CA TYR A 69 11.66 0.21 1.87
C TYR A 69 13.18 0.20 1.97
N LYS A 70 13.73 0.28 3.19
CA LYS A 70 15.19 0.14 3.42
C LYS A 70 15.73 -1.16 2.84
N VAL A 71 14.99 -2.25 3.07
CA VAL A 71 15.37 -3.59 2.61
C VAL A 71 15.24 -3.67 1.09
N GLN A 72 14.13 -3.20 0.53
CA GLN A 72 13.89 -3.21 -0.92
C GLN A 72 14.98 -2.44 -1.68
N ILE A 73 15.33 -1.23 -1.23
CA ILE A 73 16.39 -0.40 -1.84
C ILE A 73 17.72 -1.15 -1.86
N LYS A 74 18.13 -1.72 -0.72
CA LYS A 74 19.40 -2.47 -0.62
C LYS A 74 19.43 -3.67 -1.57
N LYS A 75 18.33 -4.42 -1.66
CA LYS A 75 18.24 -5.58 -2.55
C LYS A 75 18.26 -5.16 -4.03
N LEU A 76 17.55 -4.07 -4.40
CA LEU A 76 17.52 -3.59 -5.78
C LEU A 76 18.89 -3.07 -6.21
N GLN A 77 19.58 -2.33 -5.34
CA GLN A 77 20.95 -1.88 -5.61
C GLN A 77 21.87 -3.07 -5.93
N ARG A 78 21.90 -4.08 -5.06
CA ARG A 78 22.74 -5.28 -5.29
C ARG A 78 22.39 -6.01 -6.58
N HIS A 79 21.10 -6.14 -6.89
CA HIS A 79 20.67 -6.79 -8.12
C HIS A 79 21.06 -5.97 -9.35
N TYR A 80 20.87 -4.64 -9.32
CA TYR A 80 21.26 -3.74 -10.40
C TYR A 80 22.77 -3.83 -10.69
N ASP A 81 23.60 -3.80 -9.64
CA ASP A 81 25.05 -3.89 -9.76
C ASP A 81 25.51 -5.25 -10.30
N TYR A 82 24.73 -6.32 -10.06
CA TYR A 82 24.99 -7.65 -10.60
C TYR A 82 24.62 -7.79 -12.09
N ILE A 83 23.49 -7.22 -12.51
CA ILE A 83 23.04 -7.36 -13.91
C ILE A 83 23.77 -6.41 -14.86
N ILE A 84 24.27 -5.26 -14.39
CA ILE A 84 25.04 -4.34 -15.23
C ILE A 84 26.40 -4.91 -15.65
N SER A 85 26.97 -5.81 -14.84
CA SER A 85 28.26 -6.45 -15.13
C SER A 85 28.14 -7.68 -16.04
N LYS A 86 26.96 -7.94 -16.63
CA LYS A 86 26.69 -9.16 -17.41
C LYS A 86 26.02 -8.84 -18.74
N PRO A 87 26.22 -9.67 -19.78
CA PRO A 87 25.45 -9.57 -21.00
C PRO A 87 23.95 -9.75 -20.72
N CYS A 88 23.16 -8.71 -20.98
CA CYS A 88 21.73 -8.70 -20.70
C CYS A 88 20.95 -9.27 -21.90
N THR A 89 20.25 -10.38 -21.70
CA THR A 89 19.37 -10.99 -22.73
C THR A 89 17.88 -10.82 -22.43
N ASP A 90 17.51 -10.65 -21.15
CA ASP A 90 16.13 -10.61 -20.67
C ASP A 90 15.50 -9.21 -20.79
N ASP A 91 14.31 -9.12 -21.37
CA ASP A 91 13.57 -7.86 -21.55
C ASP A 91 13.21 -7.18 -20.24
N ILE A 92 12.97 -7.96 -19.17
CA ILE A 92 12.74 -7.38 -17.84
C ILE A 92 14.04 -6.74 -17.31
N GLU A 93 15.19 -7.40 -17.48
CA GLU A 93 16.50 -6.85 -17.07
C GLU A 93 16.84 -5.60 -17.88
N LYS A 94 16.51 -5.53 -19.17
CA LYS A 94 16.66 -4.31 -19.97
C LYS A 94 15.87 -3.12 -19.38
N ILE A 95 14.64 -3.36 -18.90
CA ILE A 95 13.85 -2.33 -18.22
C ILE A 95 14.49 -1.94 -16.88
N ILE A 96 14.97 -2.91 -16.11
CA ILE A 96 15.65 -2.65 -14.83
C ILE A 96 16.95 -1.86 -15.07
N LEU A 97 17.73 -2.18 -16.09
CA LEU A 97 18.97 -1.46 -16.42
C LEU A 97 18.72 -0.01 -16.81
N SER A 98 17.69 0.21 -17.65
CA SER A 98 17.33 1.56 -18.13
C SER A 98 16.67 2.43 -17.05
N ASN A 99 15.87 1.87 -16.16
CA ASN A 99 15.07 2.65 -15.20
C ASN A 99 15.49 2.47 -13.73
N GLY A 100 16.14 1.36 -13.39
CA GLY A 100 16.42 0.94 -12.02
C GLY A 100 17.27 1.94 -11.24
N LYS A 101 18.28 2.57 -11.88
CA LYS A 101 19.09 3.62 -11.24
C LYS A 101 18.25 4.85 -10.86
N ILE A 102 17.34 5.27 -11.75
CA ILE A 102 16.43 6.39 -11.49
C ILE A 102 15.46 6.02 -10.36
N MET A 103 14.86 4.84 -10.42
CA MET A 103 13.94 4.35 -9.39
C MET A 103 14.62 4.19 -8.03
N LEU A 104 15.87 3.72 -7.98
CA LEU A 104 16.68 3.66 -6.77
C LEU A 104 16.92 5.05 -6.16
N ARG A 105 17.27 6.03 -6.99
CA ARG A 105 17.47 7.41 -6.53
C ARG A 105 16.18 7.98 -5.95
N LYS A 106 15.04 7.78 -6.63
CA LYS A 106 13.72 8.22 -6.15
C LYS A 106 13.33 7.54 -4.84
N ALA A 107 13.51 6.22 -4.75
CA ALA A 107 13.22 5.45 -3.55
C ALA A 107 14.04 5.94 -2.33
N LYS A 108 15.35 6.15 -2.51
CA LYS A 108 16.24 6.70 -1.47
C LYS A 108 15.79 8.09 -1.03
N LYS A 109 15.48 8.96 -1.99
CA LYS A 109 15.02 10.32 -1.72
C LYS A 109 13.68 10.37 -0.97
N ALA A 110 12.70 9.59 -1.42
CA ALA A 110 11.40 9.49 -0.77
C ALA A 110 11.53 8.98 0.67
N LEU A 111 12.38 7.96 0.88
CA LEU A 111 12.63 7.43 2.21
C LEU A 111 13.29 8.46 3.13
N ASN A 112 14.34 9.16 2.66
CA ASN A 112 14.99 10.20 3.44
C ASN A 112 14.01 11.33 3.78
N TYR A 113 13.20 11.77 2.82
CA TYR A 113 12.17 12.78 3.04
C TYR A 113 11.21 12.38 4.16
N ILE A 114 10.77 11.12 4.21
CA ILE A 114 9.90 10.64 5.30
C ILE A 114 10.61 10.79 6.66
N TYR A 115 11.86 10.33 6.80
CA TYR A 115 12.59 10.42 8.06
C TYR A 115 12.89 11.86 8.49
N GLU A 116 13.21 12.74 7.53
CA GLU A 116 13.52 14.14 7.79
C GLU A 116 12.28 14.97 8.17
N ASN A 117 11.07 14.51 7.83
CA ASN A 117 9.81 15.21 8.11
C ASN A 117 8.98 14.51 9.21
N ASP A 118 9.62 14.28 10.37
CA ASP A 118 8.98 13.83 11.61
C ASP A 118 8.19 12.51 11.53
N TYR A 119 8.73 11.53 10.81
CA TYR A 119 8.17 10.17 10.73
C TYR A 119 7.81 9.57 12.11
N TYR A 120 8.70 9.72 13.08
CA TYR A 120 8.48 9.18 14.43
C TYR A 120 7.40 9.95 15.20
N GLY A 121 7.23 11.26 14.97
CA GLY A 121 6.12 12.02 15.53
C GLY A 121 4.78 11.58 14.96
N VAL A 122 4.69 11.30 13.65
CA VAL A 122 3.46 10.74 13.04
C VAL A 122 3.14 9.36 13.63
N ILE A 123 4.13 8.50 13.83
CA ILE A 123 3.95 7.21 14.52
C ILE A 123 3.44 7.42 15.95
N LYS A 124 4.11 8.26 16.74
CA LYS A 124 3.75 8.51 18.14
C LYS A 124 2.32 9.05 18.27
N ARG A 125 1.93 9.95 17.37
CA ARG A 125 0.57 10.48 17.26
C ARG A 125 -0.46 9.38 17.01
N SER A 126 -0.21 8.52 16.02
CA SER A 126 -1.09 7.38 15.68
C SER A 126 -1.24 6.41 16.85
N MET A 127 -0.13 6.07 17.52
CA MET A 127 -0.14 5.21 18.70
C MET A 127 -0.95 5.81 19.85
N ASN A 128 -0.73 7.09 20.17
CA ASN A 128 -1.43 7.78 21.26
C ASN A 128 -2.94 7.93 21.02
N ARG A 129 -3.36 7.98 19.75
CA ARG A 129 -4.78 8.08 19.34
C ARG A 129 -5.43 6.71 19.11
N GLU A 130 -4.68 5.62 19.26
CA GLU A 130 -5.11 4.26 18.91
C GLU A 130 -5.73 4.19 17.50
N GLU A 131 -5.03 4.75 16.52
CA GLU A 131 -5.55 4.86 15.16
C GLU A 131 -5.66 3.51 14.45
N ILE A 132 -6.75 3.35 13.71
CA ILE A 132 -7.07 2.14 12.98
C ILE A 132 -7.32 2.47 11.51
N CYS A 133 -6.62 1.74 10.65
CA CYS A 133 -6.92 1.69 9.23
C CYS A 133 -7.90 0.55 8.92
N ILE A 134 -8.72 0.75 7.88
CA ILE A 134 -9.62 -0.26 7.32
C ILE A 134 -8.86 -1.16 6.33
N GLY A 135 -7.81 -0.62 5.70
CA GLY A 135 -6.95 -1.26 4.70
C GLY A 135 -7.53 -1.22 3.29
N LYS A 136 -8.83 -1.52 3.14
CA LYS A 136 -9.55 -1.43 1.86
C LYS A 136 -10.66 -0.40 1.95
N VAL A 137 -10.37 0.77 1.39
CA VAL A 137 -11.21 1.96 1.57
C VAL A 137 -11.91 2.44 0.30
N ASP A 138 -11.85 1.68 -0.79
CA ASP A 138 -12.58 2.03 -2.02
C ASP A 138 -14.04 1.55 -2.00
N LYS A 139 -14.86 2.01 -2.97
CA LYS A 139 -16.29 1.68 -3.10
C LYS A 139 -16.63 0.18 -3.11
N ASN A 140 -15.67 -0.69 -3.42
CA ASN A 140 -15.83 -2.15 -3.33
C ASN A 140 -15.89 -2.67 -1.89
N ASN A 141 -15.43 -1.89 -0.91
CA ASN A 141 -15.34 -2.33 0.48
C ASN A 141 -15.85 -1.29 1.48
N LEU A 142 -15.94 -0.02 1.11
CA LEU A 142 -16.44 1.05 1.97
C LEU A 142 -17.43 1.91 1.21
N ARG A 143 -18.67 1.99 1.69
CA ARG A 143 -19.74 2.82 1.11
C ARG A 143 -20.63 3.42 2.20
N LYS A 144 -21.38 4.45 1.82
CA LYS A 144 -22.46 5.03 2.63
C LYS A 144 -23.76 4.93 1.84
N ILE A 145 -24.76 4.26 2.40
CA ILE A 145 -26.10 4.09 1.80
C ILE A 145 -27.11 4.56 2.83
N GLU A 146 -27.99 5.50 2.43
CA GLU A 146 -29.06 6.02 3.29
C GLU A 146 -28.53 6.51 4.65
N GLY A 147 -27.36 7.16 4.63
CA GLY A 147 -26.71 7.68 5.84
C GLY A 147 -25.93 6.64 6.66
N LYS A 148 -26.07 5.33 6.38
CA LYS A 148 -25.38 4.26 7.11
C LYS A 148 -24.06 3.89 6.46
N ILE A 149 -22.99 3.80 7.26
CA ILE A 149 -21.67 3.37 6.81
C ILE A 149 -21.66 1.84 6.76
N GLN A 150 -21.21 1.30 5.64
CA GLN A 150 -21.07 -0.14 5.44
C GLN A 150 -19.65 -0.49 5.03
N ILE A 151 -19.08 -1.47 5.74
CA ILE A 151 -17.80 -2.07 5.39
C ILE A 151 -18.04 -3.51 4.92
N GLY A 152 -17.57 -3.81 3.72
CA GLY A 152 -17.69 -5.14 3.13
C GLY A 152 -16.91 -6.17 3.93
N THR A 153 -15.60 -5.96 4.07
CA THR A 153 -14.70 -6.84 4.81
C THR A 153 -13.73 -6.05 5.69
N ILE A 154 -13.43 -6.62 6.85
CA ILE A 154 -12.50 -6.11 7.88
C ILE A 154 -11.14 -6.81 7.85
N LYS A 155 -10.87 -7.65 6.83
CA LYS A 155 -9.63 -8.44 6.73
C LYS A 155 -8.35 -7.60 6.65
N GLY A 156 -8.47 -6.33 6.24
CA GLY A 156 -7.37 -5.39 6.16
C GLY A 156 -7.22 -4.48 7.38
N MET A 157 -8.10 -4.61 8.37
CA MET A 157 -8.18 -3.69 9.50
C MET A 157 -6.98 -3.91 10.44
N ALA A 158 -6.31 -2.83 10.82
CA ALA A 158 -5.08 -2.87 11.60
C ALA A 158 -4.86 -1.57 12.37
N TYR A 159 -4.23 -1.66 13.54
CA TYR A 159 -3.68 -0.47 14.20
C TYR A 159 -2.55 0.09 13.34
N ASN A 160 -2.74 1.31 12.82
CA ASN A 160 -1.83 1.93 11.88
C ASN A 160 -2.06 3.45 11.76
N LEU A 161 -1.18 4.13 11.03
CA LEU A 161 -1.30 5.53 10.64
C LEU A 161 -2.47 5.67 9.64
N VAL A 162 -3.50 6.46 9.95
CA VAL A 162 -4.67 6.68 9.07
C VAL A 162 -4.29 7.12 7.65
N GLU A 163 -3.15 7.77 7.51
CA GLU A 163 -2.51 8.15 6.25
C GLU A 163 -2.33 6.94 5.30
N GLU A 164 -2.10 5.74 5.81
CA GLU A 164 -1.89 4.52 5.01
C GLU A 164 -3.14 4.13 4.19
N ASP A 165 -4.35 4.41 4.70
CA ASP A 165 -5.58 4.15 3.94
C ASP A 165 -5.69 5.09 2.73
N LEU A 166 -5.40 6.38 2.91
CA LEU A 166 -5.37 7.33 1.80
C LEU A 166 -4.28 6.95 0.80
N TYR A 167 -3.07 6.64 1.27
CA TYR A 167 -1.96 6.22 0.41
C TYR A 167 -2.35 5.02 -0.45
N ASN A 168 -2.92 3.98 0.15
CA ASN A 168 -3.36 2.79 -0.57
C ASN A 168 -4.46 3.10 -1.60
N TYR A 169 -5.35 4.05 -1.28
CA TYR A 169 -6.38 4.52 -2.20
C TYR A 169 -5.78 5.28 -3.40
N ILE A 170 -4.88 6.23 -3.17
CA ILE A 170 -4.15 6.96 -4.23
C ILE A 170 -3.42 5.99 -5.15
N LYS A 171 -2.66 5.03 -4.60
CA LYS A 171 -1.99 4.00 -5.42
C LYS A 171 -2.98 3.17 -6.26
N LYS A 172 -4.17 2.90 -5.74
CA LYS A 172 -5.22 2.19 -6.49
C LYS A 172 -5.75 3.05 -7.65
N LEU A 173 -5.93 4.34 -7.45
CA LEU A 173 -6.34 5.28 -8.51
C LEU A 173 -5.27 5.36 -9.61
N GLN A 174 -3.99 5.51 -9.24
CA GLN A 174 -2.86 5.51 -10.18
C GLN A 174 -2.80 4.22 -11.02
N ARG A 175 -2.94 3.05 -10.39
CA ARG A 175 -2.97 1.76 -11.10
C ARG A 175 -4.16 1.61 -12.06
N LYS A 176 -5.25 2.34 -11.81
CA LYS A 176 -6.40 2.42 -12.73
C LYS A 176 -6.25 3.51 -13.78
N GLU A 177 -5.14 4.24 -13.78
CA GLU A 177 -4.83 5.33 -14.72
C GLU A 177 -5.89 6.45 -14.67
N PHE A 178 -6.49 6.68 -13.48
CA PHE A 178 -7.29 7.89 -13.26
C PHE A 178 -6.38 9.11 -13.24
N ASP A 179 -6.83 10.17 -13.90
CA ASP A 179 -6.21 11.48 -13.79
C ASP A 179 -6.54 12.08 -12.42
N ILE A 180 -5.52 12.22 -11.58
CA ILE A 180 -5.64 12.69 -10.21
C ILE A 180 -4.58 13.74 -9.92
N ASP A 181 -4.95 14.70 -9.10
CA ASP A 181 -4.01 15.60 -8.44
C ASP A 181 -3.74 15.04 -7.05
N GLU A 182 -2.69 14.24 -6.89
CA GLU A 182 -2.40 13.59 -5.62
C GLU A 182 -2.22 14.61 -4.49
N GLU A 183 -1.73 15.81 -4.78
CA GLU A 183 -1.42 16.81 -3.75
C GLU A 183 -2.72 17.37 -3.20
N GLU A 184 -3.68 17.66 -4.08
CA GLU A 184 -5.01 18.09 -3.68
C GLU A 184 -5.75 17.01 -2.90
N LEU A 185 -5.65 15.73 -3.30
CA LEU A 185 -6.24 14.63 -2.53
C LEU A 185 -5.66 14.53 -1.11
N ILE A 186 -4.34 14.70 -0.97
CA ILE A 186 -3.66 14.74 0.33
C ILE A 186 -4.15 15.94 1.15
N LYS A 187 -4.27 17.14 0.57
CA LYS A 187 -4.78 18.34 1.26
C LYS A 187 -6.19 18.14 1.79
N ILE A 188 -7.08 17.59 0.97
CA ILE A 188 -8.47 17.29 1.35
C ILE A 188 -8.48 16.36 2.57
N PHE A 189 -7.72 15.26 2.51
CA PHE A 189 -7.65 14.29 3.62
C PHE A 189 -7.07 14.90 4.90
N VAL A 190 -5.91 15.56 4.82
CA VAL A 190 -5.22 16.12 5.99
C VAL A 190 -6.10 17.17 6.69
N ARG A 191 -6.76 18.05 5.92
CA ARG A 191 -7.70 19.04 6.46
C ARG A 191 -8.93 18.37 7.09
N GLY A 192 -9.55 17.43 6.39
CA GLY A 192 -10.73 16.71 6.87
C GLY A 192 -10.46 15.92 8.16
N SER A 193 -9.28 15.31 8.27
CA SER A 193 -8.84 14.52 9.42
C SER A 193 -8.26 15.34 10.58
N HIS A 194 -8.13 16.67 10.42
CA HIS A 194 -7.46 17.55 11.39
C HIS A 194 -6.05 17.05 11.76
N LEU A 195 -5.29 16.63 10.75
CA LEU A 195 -3.91 16.19 10.90
C LEU A 195 -2.95 17.37 10.73
N SER A 196 -1.73 17.23 11.26
CA SER A 196 -0.70 18.26 11.13
C SER A 196 -0.04 18.22 9.75
N PHE A 197 0.78 19.23 9.47
CA PHE A 197 1.58 19.28 8.25
C PHE A 197 2.53 18.06 8.10
N ASN A 198 2.98 17.46 9.21
CA ASN A 198 3.82 16.26 9.17
C ASN A 198 3.12 15.08 8.48
N SER A 199 1.79 14.97 8.60
CA SER A 199 1.00 13.96 7.87
C SER A 199 0.94 14.24 6.36
N PHE A 200 0.92 15.51 5.96
CA PHE A 200 1.01 15.92 4.56
C PHE A 200 2.36 15.49 3.96
N ASP A 201 3.46 15.78 4.66
CA ASP A 201 4.80 15.38 4.23
C ASP A 201 4.98 13.86 4.22
N TYR A 202 4.46 13.17 5.22
CA TYR A 202 4.47 11.71 5.26
C TYR A 202 3.82 11.11 4.01
N LEU A 203 2.61 11.56 3.67
CA LEU A 203 1.87 11.12 2.48
C LEU A 203 2.59 11.49 1.18
N LYS A 204 3.20 12.68 1.10
CA LYS A 204 4.01 13.11 -0.04
C LYS A 204 5.23 12.20 -0.24
N GLY A 205 5.89 11.83 0.85
CA GLY A 205 6.97 10.84 0.90
C GLY A 205 6.52 9.48 0.38
N LEU A 206 5.44 8.93 0.92
CA LEU A 206 4.90 7.64 0.51
C LEU A 206 4.50 7.61 -0.97
N CYS A 207 3.83 8.67 -1.46
CA CYS A 207 3.41 8.76 -2.86
C CYS A 207 4.58 8.91 -3.84
N SER A 208 5.71 9.45 -3.37
CA SER A 208 6.94 9.59 -4.16
C SER A 208 7.73 8.30 -4.28
N TYR A 209 7.54 7.36 -3.36
CA TYR A 209 8.24 6.09 -3.37
C TYR A 209 7.73 5.21 -4.54
N PRO A 210 8.62 4.67 -5.40
CA PRO A 210 8.25 3.85 -6.55
C PRO A 210 7.84 2.42 -6.14
N LYS A 211 6.78 2.32 -5.33
CA LYS A 211 6.32 1.08 -4.69
C LYS A 211 5.97 0.01 -5.71
N ASP A 212 5.22 0.35 -6.75
CA ASP A 212 4.72 -0.65 -7.69
C ASP A 212 5.84 -1.16 -8.61
N PHE A 213 6.78 -0.32 -9.03
CA PHE A 213 7.99 -0.74 -9.74
C PHE A 213 8.84 -1.68 -8.87
N LEU A 214 9.21 -1.26 -7.64
CA LEU A 214 10.06 -2.07 -6.75
C LEU A 214 9.37 -3.40 -6.39
N LYS A 215 8.08 -3.38 -6.07
CA LYS A 215 7.34 -4.61 -5.74
C LYS A 215 7.23 -5.56 -6.93
N THR A 216 7.13 -5.04 -8.15
CA THR A 216 7.10 -5.86 -9.37
C THR A 216 8.46 -6.46 -9.67
N TRP A 217 9.52 -5.67 -9.51
CA TRP A 217 10.89 -6.15 -9.55
C TRP A 217 11.18 -7.24 -8.50
N GLU A 218 10.68 -7.11 -7.27
CA GLU A 218 10.85 -8.14 -6.24
C GLU A 218 10.22 -9.48 -6.64
N ARG A 219 9.02 -9.45 -7.23
CA ARG A 219 8.35 -10.66 -7.73
C ARG A 219 9.20 -11.36 -8.80
N TYR A 220 9.73 -10.58 -9.75
CA TYR A 220 10.63 -11.09 -10.77
C TYR A 220 11.90 -11.72 -10.18
N ARG A 221 12.58 -11.02 -9.26
CA ARG A 221 13.78 -11.50 -8.58
C ARG A 221 13.52 -12.81 -7.84
N ASP A 222 12.43 -12.87 -7.08
CA ASP A 222 12.11 -14.03 -6.26
C ASP A 222 11.76 -15.24 -7.14
N ARG A 223 11.06 -15.03 -8.26
CA ARG A 223 10.82 -16.08 -9.26
C ARG A 223 12.11 -16.61 -9.87
N LYS A 224 13.00 -15.74 -10.39
CA LYS A 224 14.30 -16.19 -10.93
C LYS A 224 15.14 -16.95 -9.90
N ARG A 225 15.07 -16.56 -8.61
CA ARG A 225 15.75 -17.30 -7.55
C ARG A 225 15.14 -18.69 -7.36
N ASP A 226 13.82 -18.78 -7.36
CA ASP A 226 13.10 -20.03 -7.19
C ASP A 226 13.34 -20.96 -8.41
N ASP A 227 13.32 -20.45 -9.66
CA ASP A 227 13.69 -21.21 -10.86
C ASP A 227 15.11 -21.79 -10.75
N ASN A 228 16.07 -20.98 -10.26
CA ASN A 228 17.45 -21.44 -10.04
C ASN A 228 17.58 -22.47 -8.90
N LEU A 229 16.72 -22.39 -7.88
CA LEU A 229 16.67 -23.36 -6.79
C LEU A 229 15.96 -24.64 -7.23
N GLU A 230 14.90 -24.55 -8.03
CA GLU A 230 14.20 -25.69 -8.61
C GLU A 230 15.11 -26.46 -9.55
N ILE A 231 15.85 -25.78 -10.45
CA ILE A 231 16.90 -26.39 -11.30
C ILE A 231 17.96 -27.10 -10.43
N ARG A 232 18.35 -26.51 -9.30
CA ARG A 232 19.30 -27.14 -8.35
C ARG A 232 18.68 -28.32 -7.61
N SER A 233 17.39 -28.29 -7.30
CA SER A 233 16.67 -29.37 -6.62
C SER A 233 16.22 -30.50 -7.56
N THR A 234 16.09 -30.25 -8.86
CA THR A 234 15.98 -31.31 -9.88
C THR A 234 17.32 -32.03 -10.08
N LEU A 235 18.43 -31.39 -9.70
CA LEU A 235 19.76 -31.99 -9.60
C LEU A 235 20.08 -32.60 -8.22
N SER A 236 19.25 -32.35 -7.21
CA SER A 236 19.38 -32.96 -5.88
C SER A 236 18.00 -33.16 -5.28
N GLU A 237 17.48 -34.39 -5.41
CA GLU A 237 16.19 -34.78 -4.85
C GLU A 237 16.01 -34.36 -3.39
N CYS A 238 14.76 -34.04 -3.07
CA CYS A 238 14.19 -33.79 -1.75
C CYS A 238 14.33 -32.35 -1.19
N LYS A 239 13.18 -31.66 -1.23
CA LYS A 239 12.48 -30.94 -0.14
C LYS A 239 12.08 -29.51 -0.53
N LEU A 240 10.78 -29.27 -0.70
CA LEU A 240 9.92 -28.59 0.30
C LEU A 240 8.55 -28.23 -0.29
N LYS A 241 7.51 -28.75 0.36
CA LYS A 241 6.14 -28.23 0.28
C LYS A 241 6.02 -26.95 1.10
N ASN A 242 5.37 -25.94 0.50
CA ASN A 242 4.45 -24.95 1.08
C ASN A 242 4.71 -23.55 0.54
N LYS A 243 3.91 -23.13 -0.45
CA LYS A 243 3.57 -21.73 -0.69
C LYS A 243 2.07 -21.63 -1.00
N ASP A 244 1.39 -20.82 -0.20
CA ASP A 244 -0.03 -20.53 -0.33
C ASP A 244 -0.40 -20.07 -1.74
N ASN A 245 -1.53 -20.58 -2.23
CA ASN A 245 -2.16 -20.31 -3.52
C ASN A 245 -2.33 -18.82 -3.83
N LYS A 246 -1.29 -18.20 -4.38
CA LYS A 246 -1.38 -16.94 -5.11
C LYS A 246 -1.00 -17.26 -6.55
N LYS A 247 -1.95 -17.16 -7.48
CA LYS A 247 -1.73 -17.41 -8.92
C LYS A 247 -0.44 -16.71 -9.34
N GLU A 248 0.57 -17.50 -9.68
CA GLU A 248 1.89 -17.00 -10.04
C GLU A 248 1.77 -16.25 -11.37
N LYS A 249 2.40 -15.07 -11.44
CA LYS A 249 2.29 -14.22 -12.63
C LYS A 249 3.25 -14.66 -13.71
N THR A 250 2.81 -14.58 -14.97
CA THR A 250 3.67 -14.88 -16.12
C THR A 250 4.74 -13.79 -16.31
N ILE A 251 5.76 -14.08 -17.12
CA ILE A 251 6.81 -13.10 -17.44
C ILE A 251 6.19 -11.90 -18.20
N GLU A 252 5.24 -12.15 -19.10
CA GLU A 252 4.54 -11.08 -19.83
C GLU A 252 3.73 -10.18 -18.88
N GLU A 253 3.06 -10.77 -17.88
CA GLU A 253 2.30 -10.01 -16.88
C GLU A 253 3.23 -9.12 -16.04
N ILE A 254 4.39 -9.64 -15.61
CA ILE A 254 5.40 -8.86 -14.86
C ILE A 254 5.94 -7.72 -15.73
N LEU A 255 6.25 -8.01 -16.99
CA LEU A 255 6.75 -7.03 -17.95
C LEU A 255 5.74 -5.89 -18.15
N LEU A 256 4.47 -6.23 -18.32
CA LEU A 256 3.38 -5.26 -18.46
C LEU A 256 3.22 -4.40 -17.19
N GLU A 257 3.30 -5.00 -16.01
CA GLU A 257 3.21 -4.26 -14.74
C GLU A 257 4.36 -3.30 -14.52
N LEU A 258 5.60 -3.69 -14.88
CA LEU A 258 6.75 -2.79 -14.84
C LEU A 258 6.51 -1.59 -15.77
N LYS A 259 6.18 -1.84 -17.04
CA LYS A 259 5.88 -0.77 -18.01
C LYS A 259 4.76 0.15 -17.53
N LYS A 260 3.70 -0.41 -16.94
CA LYS A 260 2.59 0.36 -16.39
C LYS A 260 3.01 1.21 -15.20
N SER A 261 3.79 0.67 -14.27
CA SER A 261 4.28 1.41 -13.09
C SER A 261 5.09 2.65 -13.49
N LEU A 262 5.93 2.53 -14.52
CA LEU A 262 6.76 3.63 -15.02
C LEU A 262 5.94 4.82 -15.52
N LYS A 263 4.71 4.63 -16.00
CA LYS A 263 3.87 5.74 -16.50
C LYS A 263 3.54 6.78 -15.43
N TYR A 264 3.33 6.34 -14.18
CA TYR A 264 2.97 7.24 -13.07
C TYR A 264 4.10 7.40 -12.05
N GLU A 265 4.93 6.38 -11.83
CA GLU A 265 6.05 6.47 -10.88
C GLU A 265 7.31 7.11 -11.47
N SER A 266 7.33 7.49 -12.74
CA SER A 266 8.41 8.33 -13.30
C SER A 266 8.27 9.80 -12.89
N LYS A 267 7.03 10.31 -12.71
CA LYS A 267 6.74 11.67 -12.25
C LYS A 267 7.31 11.89 -10.83
N SER A 268 8.06 12.96 -10.62
CA SER A 268 8.63 13.26 -9.30
C SER A 268 7.71 14.19 -8.54
N PHE A 269 7.33 13.78 -7.33
CA PHE A 269 6.39 14.51 -6.48
C PHE A 269 7.11 15.32 -5.38
N ILE A 270 8.35 14.93 -5.07
CA ILE A 270 9.28 15.66 -4.20
C ILE A 270 10.44 16.20 -5.07
N ILE A 271 10.57 17.54 -5.13
CA ILE A 271 11.59 18.29 -5.89
C ILE A 271 12.98 18.06 -5.34
#